data_AF-A0AAV4AM76-F1
#
_entry.id   AF-A0AAV4AM76-F1
#
_cell.length_a   1.000
_cell.length_b   1.000
_cell.length_c   1.000
_cell.angle_alpha   90.00
_cell.angle_beta   90.00
_cell.angle_gamma   90.00
#
_symmetry.space_group_name_H-M   'P 1'
#
loop_
_entity.id
_entity.type
_entity.pdbx_description
1 polymer ?
#
loop_
_entity_poly.entity_id
_entity_poly.type
_entity_poly.pdbx_seq_one_letter_code
_entity_poly.pdbx_strand_id
1 'polypeptide(L)'
;MLQSEFLKSAESEAKVRGSLTGIPRTNDPYTTKQRYLRVTWKFPIPTYRQFYKCVAKGLNDQKQAVTISTTIKAEFMNENVCEWMDSIDSQVRKLSEDITESVEYFYGHILHFYSSTIRSFAARNGHFRRHMQDIESSFAIMMKTNSYFRWDAIDMSESRDGRVYIVSKRIKSFDLIKCNDACKDMGGYLVELNDNDEYRFVFDFIASLASGNIYFTGMMDSRTNRGFIFFNTLKKAPLDLVWRHGQPDNFGDVEHCVEIGVGGFGLNDIGCDRAGRFVCEVESPLSFE
;
A
#
# COMPACT_ATOMS: atom_id res chain seq x y z
N MET A 1 11.25 51.37 -22.10
CA MET A 1 11.15 52.66 -22.80
C MET A 1 12.09 53.73 -22.19
N LEU A 2 12.13 53.85 -20.86
CA LEU A 2 13.00 54.81 -20.13
C LEU A 2 14.53 54.65 -20.32
N GLN A 3 15.02 53.44 -20.60
CA GLN A 3 16.46 53.19 -20.85
C GLN A 3 16.95 53.80 -22.18
N SER A 4 16.07 54.01 -23.15
CA SER A 4 16.44 54.45 -24.51
C SER A 4 16.54 55.97 -24.66
N GLU A 5 15.80 56.73 -23.86
CA GLU A 5 15.83 58.21 -23.89
C GLU A 5 17.06 58.76 -23.16
N PHE A 6 17.53 58.08 -22.12
CA PHE A 6 18.74 58.44 -21.37
C PHE A 6 20.02 58.30 -22.22
N LEU A 7 20.08 57.27 -23.08
CA LEU A 7 21.21 57.04 -24.00
C LEU A 7 21.37 58.15 -25.05
N LYS A 8 20.25 58.70 -25.55
CA LYS A 8 20.28 59.80 -26.53
C LYS A 8 20.77 61.12 -25.93
N SER A 9 20.45 61.37 -24.66
CA SER A 9 20.90 62.57 -23.94
C SER A 9 22.42 62.58 -23.73
N ALA A 10 22.98 61.45 -23.26
CA ALA A 10 24.42 61.32 -23.00
C ALA A 10 25.29 61.35 -24.27
N GLU A 11 24.82 60.81 -25.40
CA GLU A 11 25.49 60.94 -26.69
C GLU A 11 25.47 62.39 -27.22
N SER A 12 24.43 63.16 -26.90
CA SER A 12 24.28 64.55 -27.34
C SER A 12 25.22 65.50 -26.61
N GLU A 13 25.44 65.32 -25.30
CA GLU A 13 26.36 66.17 -24.52
C GLU A 13 27.84 65.92 -24.85
N ALA A 14 28.21 64.68 -25.19
CA ALA A 14 29.56 64.34 -25.61
C ALA A 14 29.96 64.96 -26.98
N LYS A 15 28.98 65.29 -27.83
CA LYS A 15 29.20 65.95 -29.13
C LYS A 15 29.49 67.46 -29.02
N VAL A 16 29.22 68.12 -27.88
CA VAL A 16 29.18 69.59 -27.80
C VAL A 16 30.49 70.25 -27.29
N ARG A 17 31.54 69.51 -26.91
CA ARG A 17 32.80 70.14 -26.41
C ARG A 17 34.12 69.68 -27.03
N GLY A 18 34.09 69.14 -28.24
CA GLY A 18 35.28 68.77 -28.99
C GLY A 18 35.40 69.46 -30.34
N SER A 19 35.51 70.79 -30.39
CA SER A 19 35.96 71.48 -31.60
C SER A 19 37.48 71.42 -31.67
N LEU A 20 38.02 70.56 -32.54
CA LEU A 20 39.40 70.65 -33.01
C LEU A 20 39.34 71.00 -34.50
N THR A 21 39.32 72.30 -34.76
CA THR A 21 39.55 72.87 -36.09
C THR A 21 41.03 72.68 -36.45
N GLY A 22 41.31 71.84 -37.44
CA GLY A 22 42.62 71.71 -38.07
C GLY A 22 42.49 71.85 -39.58
N ILE A 23 42.70 73.05 -40.09
CA ILE A 23 42.83 73.33 -41.53
C ILE A 23 44.16 72.70 -42.03
N PRO A 24 44.18 71.99 -43.17
CA PRO A 24 45.38 71.34 -43.66
C PRO A 24 46.30 72.36 -44.37
N ARG A 25 47.60 72.30 -44.09
CA ARG A 25 48.64 72.79 -45.00
C ARG A 25 49.71 71.73 -45.14
N THR A 26 49.66 70.98 -46.24
CA THR A 26 50.78 70.60 -47.12
C THR A 26 50.28 69.56 -48.12
N ASN A 27 50.47 69.85 -49.41
CA ASN A 27 50.21 68.93 -50.52
C ASN A 27 51.32 67.87 -50.55
N ASP A 28 51.04 66.67 -50.07
CA ASP A 28 51.80 65.46 -50.42
C ASP A 28 50.78 64.31 -50.66
N PRO A 29 50.63 63.79 -51.89
CA PRO A 29 49.54 62.88 -52.23
C PRO A 29 49.78 61.40 -51.86
N TYR A 30 50.95 61.01 -51.32
CA TYR A 30 51.25 59.59 -51.13
C TYR A 30 52.03 59.27 -49.85
N THR A 31 51.45 59.59 -48.67
CA THR A 31 51.57 58.80 -47.42
C THR A 31 50.78 59.47 -46.28
N THR A 32 49.45 59.43 -46.35
CA THR A 32 48.58 59.74 -45.20
C THR A 32 48.73 58.65 -44.13
N LYS A 33 49.73 58.79 -43.24
CA LYS A 33 49.68 58.12 -41.92
C LYS A 33 48.48 58.72 -41.17
N GLN A 34 47.30 58.14 -41.36
CA GLN A 34 46.12 58.46 -40.57
C GLN A 34 46.45 58.24 -39.09
N ARG A 35 46.50 59.32 -38.33
CA ARG A 35 46.67 59.26 -36.87
C ARG A 35 45.30 59.01 -36.26
N TYR A 36 44.98 57.76 -35.94
CA TYR A 36 43.77 57.42 -35.21
C TYR A 36 44.03 57.38 -33.70
N LEU A 37 43.19 58.07 -32.94
CA LEU A 37 43.11 57.93 -31.49
C LEU A 37 42.23 56.71 -31.19
N ARG A 38 42.78 55.63 -30.62
CA ARG A 38 41.99 54.48 -30.17
C ARG A 38 41.47 54.75 -28.76
N VAL A 39 40.17 54.93 -28.61
CA VAL A 39 39.48 55.01 -27.31
C VAL A 39 38.80 53.67 -27.06
N THR A 40 39.19 52.99 -25.98
CA THR A 40 38.60 51.70 -25.59
C THR A 40 37.74 51.92 -24.35
N TRP A 41 36.43 51.68 -24.46
CA TRP A 41 35.51 51.73 -23.32
C TRP A 41 35.32 50.32 -22.74
N LYS A 42 35.40 50.19 -21.41
CA LYS A 42 34.87 49.04 -20.67
C LYS A 42 33.67 49.53 -19.87
N PHE A 43 32.50 48.91 -20.08
CA PHE A 43 31.30 49.23 -19.31
C PHE A 43 31.51 48.91 -17.82
N PRO A 44 31.12 49.80 -16.89
CA PRO A 44 31.16 49.47 -15.47
C PRO A 44 30.08 48.47 -15.09
N ILE A 45 30.45 47.47 -14.27
CA ILE A 45 29.53 46.57 -13.58
C ILE A 45 28.86 47.38 -12.46
N PRO A 46 27.52 47.34 -12.32
CA PRO A 46 26.80 48.33 -11.53
C PRO A 46 26.76 47.94 -10.06
N THR A 47 27.66 48.46 -9.22
CA THR A 47 27.44 48.43 -7.76
C THR A 47 28.16 49.44 -6.86
N TYR A 48 29.05 50.36 -7.31
CA TYR A 48 29.71 51.27 -6.33
C TYR A 48 30.02 52.70 -6.80
N ARG A 49 30.07 53.62 -5.83
CA ARG A 49 30.58 55.01 -5.91
C ARG A 49 32.06 54.97 -6.35
N GLN A 50 32.34 55.19 -7.63
CA GLN A 50 33.72 55.38 -8.09
C GLN A 50 33.86 56.54 -9.07
N PHE A 51 35.07 57.08 -9.10
CA PHE A 51 35.52 58.12 -10.01
C PHE A 51 35.94 57.49 -11.34
N TYR A 52 35.36 57.94 -12.45
CA TYR A 52 35.72 57.47 -13.78
C TYR A 52 36.83 58.34 -14.35
N LYS A 53 38.00 57.75 -14.62
CA LYS A 53 39.15 58.45 -15.20
C LYS A 53 39.25 58.18 -16.70
N CYS A 54 39.03 59.20 -17.51
CA CYS A 54 39.31 59.17 -18.95
C CYS A 54 40.77 59.60 -19.19
N VAL A 55 41.55 58.80 -19.91
CA VAL A 55 42.96 59.06 -20.20
C VAL A 55 43.18 59.02 -21.71
N ALA A 56 43.73 60.09 -22.28
CA ALA A 56 44.19 60.15 -23.66
C ALA A 56 45.71 60.28 -23.70
N LYS A 57 46.36 59.47 -24.54
CA LYS A 57 47.81 59.47 -24.75
C LYS A 57 48.10 59.84 -26.20
N GLY A 58 49.01 60.77 -26.42
CA GLY A 58 49.36 61.29 -27.75
C GLY A 58 50.77 61.89 -27.79
N LEU A 59 51.09 62.63 -28.86
CA LEU A 59 52.33 63.40 -28.97
C LEU A 59 51.99 64.90 -29.00
N ASN A 60 52.80 65.75 -28.36
CA ASN A 60 52.68 67.20 -28.48
C ASN A 60 53.29 67.73 -29.79
N ASP A 61 53.21 69.04 -30.02
CA ASP A 61 53.72 69.69 -31.25
C ASP A 61 55.24 69.56 -31.44
N GLN A 62 55.96 69.23 -30.37
CA GLN A 62 57.39 68.93 -30.38
C GLN A 62 57.68 67.42 -30.58
N LYS A 63 56.66 66.63 -30.93
CA LYS A 63 56.70 65.16 -31.11
C LYS A 63 57.06 64.36 -29.84
N GLN A 64 56.90 64.95 -28.66
CA GLN A 64 57.11 64.26 -27.39
C GLN A 64 55.82 63.61 -26.91
N ALA A 65 55.91 62.42 -26.31
CA ALA A 65 54.74 61.73 -25.77
C ALA A 65 54.13 62.49 -24.58
N VAL A 66 52.82 62.72 -24.63
CA VAL A 66 52.04 63.39 -23.59
C VAL A 66 50.81 62.56 -23.27
N THR A 67 50.46 62.52 -21.99
CA THR A 67 49.22 61.92 -21.48
C THR A 67 48.38 62.99 -20.81
N ILE A 68 47.14 63.15 -21.25
CA ILE A 68 46.14 63.99 -20.57
C ILE A 68 45.06 63.09 -19.99
N SER A 69 44.53 63.45 -18.82
CA SER A 69 43.42 62.71 -18.23
C SER A 69 42.46 63.63 -17.50
N THR A 70 41.17 63.30 -17.57
CA THR A 70 40.13 63.92 -16.75
C THR A 70 39.42 62.86 -15.94
N THR A 71 38.88 63.24 -14.79
CA THR A 71 38.16 62.33 -13.90
C THR A 71 36.78 62.90 -13.62
N ILE A 72 35.73 62.11 -13.85
CA ILE A 72 34.34 62.50 -13.58
C ILE A 72 33.82 61.67 -12.42
N LYS A 73 33.23 62.34 -11.43
CA LYS A 73 32.47 61.70 -10.36
C LYS A 73 31.03 61.51 -10.87
N ALA A 74 30.59 60.26 -11.02
CA ALA A 74 29.19 59.97 -11.30
C ALA A 74 28.46 59.77 -9.97
N GLU A 75 27.52 60.66 -9.64
CA GLU A 75 26.64 60.53 -8.49
C GLU A 75 25.24 60.20 -9.00
N PHE A 76 24.85 58.92 -8.99
CA PHE A 76 23.41 58.59 -9.01
C PHE A 76 23.16 57.19 -8.46
N MET A 77 22.61 57.15 -7.24
CA MET A 77 21.64 56.18 -6.72
C MET A 77 20.71 57.04 -5.87
N ASN A 78 19.43 57.12 -6.22
CA ASN A 78 18.46 57.87 -5.42
C ASN A 78 18.29 57.12 -4.09
N GLU A 79 18.71 57.70 -2.96
CA GLU A 79 18.71 57.05 -1.63
C GLU A 79 17.35 56.41 -1.30
N ASN A 80 16.26 57.03 -1.78
CA ASN A 80 14.89 56.56 -1.66
C ASN A 80 14.64 55.14 -2.23
N VAL A 81 15.40 54.68 -3.23
CA VAL A 81 15.20 53.35 -3.84
C VAL A 81 15.76 52.24 -2.93
N CYS A 82 16.90 52.47 -2.30
CA CYS A 82 17.47 51.53 -1.34
C CYS A 82 16.58 51.42 -0.09
N GLU A 83 16.11 52.56 0.43
CA GLU A 83 15.18 52.58 1.58
C GLU A 83 13.87 51.85 1.28
N TRP A 84 13.33 52.01 0.07
CA TRP A 84 12.13 51.29 -0.35
C TRP A 84 12.36 49.78 -0.48
N MET A 85 13.51 49.36 -1.04
CA MET A 85 13.88 47.95 -1.13
C MET A 85 14.05 47.32 0.25
N ASP A 86 14.71 48.01 1.19
CA ASP A 86 14.87 47.54 2.57
C ASP A 86 13.51 47.45 3.29
N SER A 87 12.60 48.40 3.03
CA SER A 87 11.23 48.37 3.56
C SER A 87 10.44 47.16 3.05
N ILE A 88 10.51 46.86 1.75
CA ILE A 88 9.87 45.68 1.17
C ILE A 88 10.46 44.40 1.75
N ASP A 89 11.79 44.30 1.82
CA ASP A 89 12.48 43.12 2.36
C ASP A 89 12.14 42.88 3.84
N SER A 90 11.97 43.96 4.62
CA SER A 90 11.47 43.88 6.00
C SER A 90 10.02 43.39 6.07
N GLN A 91 9.14 43.86 5.19
CA GLN A 91 7.74 43.43 5.17
C GLN A 91 7.61 41.96 4.73
N VAL A 92 8.38 41.54 3.73
CA VAL A 92 8.42 40.15 3.26
C VAL A 92 8.91 39.22 4.37
N ARG A 93 9.95 39.61 5.11
CA ARG A 93 10.44 38.82 6.26
C ARG A 93 9.38 38.67 7.34
N LYS A 94 8.73 39.77 7.74
CA LYS A 94 7.66 39.72 8.74
C LYS A 94 6.48 38.84 8.29
N LEU A 95 6.06 38.98 7.03
CA LEU A 95 4.99 38.14 6.49
C LEU A 95 5.39 36.65 6.47
N SER A 96 6.65 36.33 6.18
CA SER A 96 7.16 34.97 6.23
C SER A 96 7.13 34.39 7.64
N GLU A 97 7.49 35.18 8.65
CA GLU A 97 7.43 34.78 10.07
C GLU A 97 5.98 34.53 10.51
N ASP A 98 5.07 35.46 10.22
CA ASP A 98 3.64 35.36 10.56
C ASP A 98 2.99 34.11 9.90
N ILE A 99 3.32 33.82 8.63
CA ILE A 99 2.85 32.62 7.93
C ILE A 99 3.41 31.35 8.59
N THR A 100 4.70 31.35 8.96
CA THR A 100 5.33 30.19 9.59
C THR A 100 4.68 29.86 10.93
N GLU A 101 4.44 30.86 11.77
CA GLU A 101 3.78 30.69 13.07
C GLU A 101 2.34 30.18 12.91
N SER A 102 1.59 30.73 11.96
CA SER A 102 0.21 30.28 11.67
C SER A 102 0.18 28.83 11.19
N VAL A 103 1.11 28.46 10.30
CA VAL A 103 1.26 27.10 9.80
C VAL A 103 1.61 26.14 10.93
N GLU A 104 2.61 26.45 11.76
CA GLU A 104 3.00 25.61 12.89
C GLU A 104 1.86 25.42 13.90
N TYR A 105 1.13 26.50 14.21
CA TYR A 105 -0.04 26.44 15.09
C TYR A 105 -1.13 25.50 14.55
N PHE A 106 -1.45 25.61 13.26
CA PHE A 106 -2.48 24.80 12.62
C PHE A 106 -2.06 23.32 12.50
N TYR A 107 -0.83 23.06 12.06
CA TYR A 107 -0.28 21.69 12.02
C TYR A 107 -0.22 21.07 13.42
N GLY A 108 0.19 21.82 14.44
CA GLY A 108 0.20 21.36 15.82
C GLY A 108 -1.20 20.94 16.32
N HIS A 109 -2.23 21.75 16.05
CA HIS A 109 -3.61 21.45 16.42
C HIS A 109 -4.15 20.22 15.69
N ILE A 110 -3.94 20.14 14.38
CA ILE A 110 -4.36 18.99 13.56
C ILE A 110 -3.67 17.72 14.07
N LEU A 111 -2.34 17.72 14.21
CA LEU A 111 -1.59 16.56 14.68
C LEU A 111 -2.01 16.13 16.08
N HIS A 112 -2.25 17.08 17.00
CA HIS A 112 -2.73 16.78 18.33
C HIS A 112 -4.12 16.11 18.29
N PHE A 113 -5.07 16.69 17.53
CA PHE A 113 -6.40 16.13 17.37
C PHE A 113 -6.35 14.69 16.82
N TYR A 114 -5.71 14.47 15.67
CA TYR A 114 -5.63 13.14 15.06
C TYR A 114 -4.88 12.14 15.94
N SER A 115 -3.75 12.53 16.55
CA SER A 115 -3.02 11.62 17.45
C SER A 115 -3.84 11.23 18.68
N SER A 116 -4.64 12.15 19.23
CA SER A 116 -5.54 11.85 20.35
C SER A 116 -6.62 10.84 19.95
N THR A 117 -7.27 11.03 18.80
CA THR A 117 -8.30 10.14 18.29
C THR A 117 -7.76 8.75 17.99
N ILE A 118 -6.59 8.66 17.35
CA ILE A 118 -5.90 7.40 17.06
C ILE A 118 -5.57 6.65 18.35
N ARG A 119 -5.03 7.34 19.37
CA ARG A 119 -4.74 6.74 20.69
C ARG A 119 -6.01 6.20 21.35
N SER A 120 -7.10 6.96 21.35
CA SER A 120 -8.38 6.52 21.92
C SER A 120 -8.97 5.33 21.18
N PHE A 121 -8.89 5.31 19.84
CA PHE A 121 -9.34 4.17 19.02
C PHE A 121 -8.49 2.93 19.27
N ALA A 122 -7.16 3.06 19.29
CA ALA A 122 -6.25 1.96 19.60
C ALA A 122 -6.50 1.38 21.00
N ALA A 123 -6.76 2.23 22.00
CA ALA A 123 -7.10 1.79 23.35
C ALA A 123 -8.41 0.99 23.39
N ARG A 124 -9.46 1.45 22.68
CA ARG A 124 -10.74 0.73 22.56
C ARG A 124 -10.57 -0.61 21.86
N ASN A 125 -9.81 -0.66 20.76
CA ASN A 125 -9.52 -1.92 20.06
C ASN A 125 -8.72 -2.88 20.95
N GLY A 126 -7.77 -2.38 21.73
CA GLY A 126 -7.03 -3.17 22.71
C GLY A 126 -7.90 -3.73 23.83
N HIS A 127 -8.97 -3.02 24.23
CA HIS A 127 -9.96 -3.53 25.17
C HIS A 127 -10.86 -4.59 24.51
N PHE A 128 -11.40 -4.32 23.31
CA PHE A 128 -12.21 -5.28 22.56
C PHE A 128 -11.47 -6.60 22.32
N ARG A 129 -10.20 -6.53 21.90
CA ARG A 129 -9.36 -7.71 21.70
C ARG A 129 -9.20 -8.54 22.98
N ARG A 130 -9.03 -7.89 24.13
CA ARG A 130 -8.95 -8.59 25.43
C ARG A 130 -10.26 -9.28 25.78
N HIS A 131 -11.39 -8.59 25.60
CA HIS A 131 -12.72 -9.19 25.79
C HIS A 131 -12.93 -10.40 24.89
N MET A 132 -12.52 -10.33 23.62
CA MET A 132 -12.59 -11.48 22.72
C MET A 132 -11.74 -12.65 23.21
N GLN A 133 -10.51 -12.40 23.66
CA GLN A 133 -9.64 -13.44 24.24
C GLN A 133 -10.22 -14.04 25.54
N ASP A 134 -10.85 -13.21 26.38
CA ASP A 134 -11.51 -13.65 27.60
C ASP A 134 -12.76 -14.50 27.29
N ILE A 135 -13.53 -14.14 26.26
CA ILE A 135 -14.67 -14.93 25.76
C ILE A 135 -14.18 -16.27 25.21
N GLU A 136 -13.15 -16.28 24.35
CA GLU A 136 -12.56 -17.51 23.81
C GLU A 136 -12.05 -18.43 24.93
N SER A 137 -11.36 -17.87 25.92
CA SER A 137 -10.84 -18.61 27.08
C SER A 137 -11.97 -19.16 27.95
N SER A 138 -12.99 -18.34 28.21
CA SER A 138 -14.17 -18.73 29.02
C SER A 138 -14.97 -19.81 28.31
N PHE A 139 -15.15 -19.70 27.00
CA PHE A 139 -15.78 -20.71 26.16
C PHE A 139 -14.97 -22.01 26.20
N ALA A 140 -13.64 -21.94 26.05
CA ALA A 140 -12.77 -23.11 26.15
C ALA A 140 -12.85 -23.79 27.53
N ILE A 141 -12.93 -23.03 28.63
CA ILE A 141 -13.13 -23.57 29.98
C ILE A 141 -14.51 -24.22 30.11
N MET A 142 -15.58 -23.51 29.72
CA MET A 142 -16.95 -24.02 29.72
C MET A 142 -17.04 -25.34 28.93
N MET A 143 -16.39 -25.40 27.77
CA MET A 143 -16.36 -26.59 26.92
C MET A 143 -15.60 -27.76 27.57
N LYS A 144 -14.55 -27.49 28.35
CA LYS A 144 -13.80 -28.52 29.08
C LYS A 144 -14.52 -29.00 30.35
N THR A 145 -15.26 -28.14 31.03
CA THR A 145 -15.96 -28.47 32.29
C THR A 145 -17.36 -29.05 32.08
N ASN A 146 -17.94 -28.86 30.88
CA ASN A 146 -19.20 -29.47 30.52
C ASN A 146 -19.05 -30.99 30.35
N SER A 147 -19.43 -31.76 31.37
CA SER A 147 -19.37 -33.22 31.38
C SER A 147 -20.30 -33.89 30.36
N TYR A 148 -21.29 -33.15 29.83
CA TYR A 148 -22.24 -33.63 28.84
C TYR A 148 -21.63 -33.69 27.43
N PHE A 149 -20.68 -32.81 27.11
CA PHE A 149 -20.07 -32.75 25.78
C PHE A 149 -18.58 -33.08 25.84
N ARG A 150 -18.22 -34.29 25.36
CA ARG A 150 -16.86 -34.83 25.40
C ARG A 150 -16.06 -34.38 24.18
N TRP A 151 -15.56 -33.15 24.17
CA TRP A 151 -14.72 -32.62 23.08
C TRP A 151 -13.41 -33.39 22.90
N ASP A 152 -12.90 -34.03 23.95
CA ASP A 152 -11.77 -34.96 23.90
C ASP A 152 -12.07 -36.24 23.10
N ALA A 153 -13.34 -36.50 22.77
CA ALA A 153 -13.80 -37.66 22.02
C ALA A 153 -14.02 -37.39 20.52
N ILE A 154 -13.71 -36.19 20.03
CA ILE A 154 -13.84 -35.81 18.62
C ILE A 154 -12.62 -35.04 18.09
N ASP A 155 -12.46 -35.01 16.77
CA ASP A 155 -11.59 -34.10 16.01
C ASP A 155 -12.46 -33.24 15.09
N MET A 156 -12.07 -31.99 14.83
CA MET A 156 -12.84 -31.03 14.03
C MET A 156 -11.96 -30.44 12.92
N SER A 157 -12.53 -30.30 11.72
CA SER A 157 -11.86 -29.67 10.59
C SER A 157 -11.82 -28.14 10.70
N GLU A 158 -11.04 -27.51 9.83
CA GLU A 158 -11.28 -26.09 9.51
C GLU A 158 -12.68 -25.89 8.89
N SER A 159 -13.20 -24.67 8.94
CA SER A 159 -14.47 -24.32 8.31
C SER A 159 -14.32 -24.25 6.79
N ARG A 160 -15.27 -24.84 6.06
CA ARG A 160 -15.37 -24.79 4.60
C ARG A 160 -16.82 -24.59 4.20
N ASP A 161 -17.07 -23.61 3.33
CA ASP A 161 -18.41 -23.34 2.76
C ASP A 161 -19.53 -23.26 3.81
N GLY A 162 -19.22 -22.62 4.95
CA GLY A 162 -20.13 -22.46 6.07
C GLY A 162 -20.36 -23.74 6.89
N ARG A 163 -19.49 -24.76 6.78
CA ARG A 163 -19.59 -26.05 7.47
C ARG A 163 -18.30 -26.43 8.17
N VAL A 164 -18.41 -27.24 9.22
CA VAL A 164 -17.31 -27.93 9.87
C VAL A 164 -17.60 -29.43 9.89
N TYR A 165 -16.55 -30.23 9.76
CA TYR A 165 -16.65 -31.69 9.77
C TYR A 165 -16.03 -32.24 11.04
N ILE A 166 -16.75 -33.14 11.70
CA ILE A 166 -16.37 -33.68 13.00
C ILE A 166 -16.18 -35.19 12.89
N VAL A 167 -15.04 -35.70 13.32
CA VAL A 167 -14.71 -37.12 13.34
C VAL A 167 -14.76 -37.64 14.77
N SER A 168 -15.48 -38.74 15.02
CA SER A 168 -15.44 -39.38 16.33
C SER A 168 -14.11 -40.09 16.57
N LYS A 169 -13.51 -39.95 17.76
CA LYS A 169 -12.22 -40.58 18.08
C LYS A 169 -12.33 -42.05 18.43
N ARG A 170 -13.46 -42.45 19.02
CA ARG A 170 -13.68 -43.81 19.54
C ARG A 170 -14.17 -44.73 18.43
N ILE A 171 -13.44 -45.83 18.23
CA ILE A 171 -13.88 -46.92 17.36
C ILE A 171 -14.97 -47.70 18.09
N LYS A 172 -16.15 -47.83 17.47
CA LYS A 172 -17.28 -48.64 17.97
C LYS A 172 -17.99 -49.30 16.79
N SER A 173 -18.75 -50.36 17.06
CA SER A 173 -19.69 -50.91 16.08
C SER A 173 -20.64 -49.80 15.64
N PHE A 174 -20.75 -49.61 14.33
CA PHE A 174 -21.53 -48.55 13.75
C PHE A 174 -23.03 -48.85 13.85
N ASP A 175 -23.79 -47.79 14.11
CA ASP A 175 -25.24 -47.81 14.17
C ASP A 175 -25.70 -46.50 13.56
N LEU A 176 -26.19 -46.58 12.31
CA LEU A 176 -26.51 -45.41 11.49
C LEU A 176 -27.39 -44.40 12.24
N ILE A 177 -28.41 -44.90 12.95
CA ILE A 177 -29.37 -44.05 13.67
C ILE A 177 -28.66 -43.39 14.85
N LYS A 178 -27.98 -44.16 15.70
CA LYS A 178 -27.31 -43.59 16.89
C LYS A 178 -26.18 -42.64 16.53
N CYS A 179 -25.41 -42.94 15.49
CA CYS A 179 -24.34 -42.08 15.03
C CYS A 179 -24.90 -40.79 14.42
N ASN A 180 -26.00 -40.86 13.68
CA ASN A 180 -26.66 -39.66 13.16
C ASN A 180 -27.29 -38.81 14.27
N ASP A 181 -27.89 -39.43 15.28
CA ASP A 181 -28.42 -38.71 16.45
C ASP A 181 -27.28 -38.02 17.23
N ALA A 182 -26.11 -38.68 17.36
CA ALA A 182 -24.94 -38.05 17.94
C ALA A 182 -24.46 -36.83 17.12
N CYS A 183 -24.54 -36.88 15.78
CA CYS A 183 -24.26 -35.71 14.95
C CYS A 183 -25.31 -34.60 15.13
N LYS A 184 -26.59 -34.96 15.30
CA LYS A 184 -27.69 -34.01 15.57
C LYS A 184 -27.54 -33.29 16.91
N ASP A 185 -27.05 -33.99 17.94
CA ASP A 185 -26.70 -33.38 19.22
C ASP A 185 -25.60 -32.32 19.10
N MET A 186 -24.78 -32.40 18.02
CA MET A 186 -23.76 -31.41 17.68
C MET A 186 -24.26 -30.33 16.69
N GLY A 187 -25.56 -30.32 16.36
CA GLY A 187 -26.16 -29.37 15.43
C GLY A 187 -26.00 -29.73 13.96
N GLY A 188 -25.69 -30.99 13.64
CA GLY A 188 -25.49 -31.46 12.28
C GLY A 188 -26.12 -32.84 12.02
N TYR A 189 -25.50 -33.61 11.13
CA TYR A 189 -25.89 -34.98 10.80
C TYR A 189 -24.68 -35.75 10.27
N LEU A 190 -24.80 -37.05 10.04
CA LEU A 190 -23.72 -37.80 9.40
C LEU A 190 -23.42 -37.20 8.02
N VAL A 191 -22.14 -37.09 7.67
CA VAL A 191 -21.70 -36.37 6.46
C VAL A 191 -22.39 -36.87 5.20
N GLU A 192 -22.87 -35.94 4.38
CA GLU A 192 -23.50 -36.21 3.09
C GLU A 192 -22.63 -35.62 1.98
N LEU A 193 -21.82 -36.46 1.33
CA LEU A 193 -20.83 -36.02 0.35
C LEU A 193 -21.50 -35.60 -0.97
N ASN A 194 -21.80 -34.31 -1.11
CA ASN A 194 -22.59 -33.77 -2.21
C ASN A 194 -21.83 -33.68 -3.54
N ASP A 195 -20.50 -33.61 -3.49
CA ASP A 195 -19.65 -33.60 -4.66
C ASP A 195 -18.22 -34.09 -4.36
N ASN A 196 -17.40 -34.18 -5.40
CA ASN A 196 -16.02 -34.65 -5.31
C ASN A 196 -15.08 -33.67 -4.59
N ASP A 197 -15.41 -32.38 -4.54
CA ASP A 197 -14.57 -31.40 -3.86
C ASP A 197 -14.81 -31.48 -2.35
N GLU A 198 -16.06 -31.62 -1.89
CA GLU A 198 -16.41 -31.93 -0.51
C GLU A 198 -15.77 -33.26 -0.08
N TYR A 199 -15.92 -34.32 -0.89
CA TYR A 199 -15.27 -35.61 -0.62
C TYR A 199 -13.76 -35.46 -0.41
N ARG A 200 -13.05 -34.74 -1.28
CA ARG A 200 -11.60 -34.56 -1.16
C ARG A 200 -11.21 -33.86 0.14
N PHE A 201 -11.93 -32.81 0.52
CA PHE A 201 -11.63 -32.09 1.75
C PHE A 201 -11.89 -32.94 3.00
N VAL A 202 -13.01 -33.67 3.04
CA VAL A 202 -13.31 -34.59 4.13
C VAL A 202 -12.25 -35.70 4.18
N PHE A 203 -11.86 -36.24 3.02
CA PHE A 203 -10.80 -37.25 2.90
C PHE A 203 -9.46 -36.73 3.42
N ASP A 204 -9.01 -35.56 2.98
CA ASP A 204 -7.74 -34.95 3.40
C ASP A 204 -7.73 -34.64 4.89
N PHE A 205 -8.84 -34.12 5.42
CA PHE A 205 -9.02 -33.92 6.86
C PHE A 205 -8.86 -35.24 7.62
N ILE A 206 -9.58 -36.30 7.23
CA ILE A 206 -9.49 -37.61 7.88
C ILE A 206 -8.07 -38.19 7.77
N ALA A 207 -7.46 -38.09 6.59
CA ALA A 207 -6.11 -38.57 6.35
C ALA A 207 -5.07 -37.86 7.24
N SER A 208 -5.31 -36.60 7.62
CA SER A 208 -4.44 -35.86 8.54
C SER A 208 -4.49 -36.36 9.99
N LEU A 209 -5.57 -37.03 10.40
CA LEU A 209 -5.77 -37.50 11.78
C LEU A 209 -5.04 -38.81 12.08
N ALA A 210 -5.22 -39.82 11.22
CA ALA A 210 -4.50 -41.10 11.23
C ALA A 210 -4.93 -41.97 10.04
N SER A 211 -4.00 -42.73 9.46
CA SER A 211 -4.30 -43.70 8.39
C SER A 211 -4.78 -45.06 8.94
N GLY A 212 -5.56 -45.79 8.12
CA GLY A 212 -5.87 -47.21 8.36
C GLY A 212 -7.14 -47.52 9.18
N ASN A 213 -8.03 -46.55 9.40
CA ASN A 213 -9.30 -46.79 10.09
C ASN A 213 -10.51 -46.66 9.15
N ILE A 214 -11.64 -47.24 9.57
CA ILE A 214 -12.96 -47.12 8.93
C ILE A 214 -13.61 -45.82 9.38
N TYR A 215 -14.09 -45.02 8.43
CA TYR A 215 -14.80 -43.76 8.70
C TYR A 215 -16.17 -43.76 8.00
N PHE A 216 -17.21 -44.04 8.76
CA PHE A 216 -18.57 -44.12 8.26
C PHE A 216 -19.14 -42.74 7.91
N THR A 217 -19.92 -42.73 6.84
CA THR A 217 -20.65 -41.57 6.31
C THR A 217 -22.15 -41.69 6.59
N GLY A 218 -22.93 -40.68 6.18
CA GLY A 218 -24.40 -40.74 6.18
C GLY A 218 -24.98 -41.50 4.99
N MET A 219 -24.15 -42.05 4.10
CA MET A 219 -24.59 -42.73 2.89
C MET A 219 -24.91 -44.21 3.16
N MET A 220 -26.06 -44.65 2.63
CA MET A 220 -26.57 -46.02 2.77
C MET A 220 -27.23 -46.51 1.47
N ASP A 221 -27.28 -47.83 1.31
CA ASP A 221 -27.96 -48.46 0.18
C ASP A 221 -29.47 -48.16 0.18
N SER A 222 -30.01 -47.83 -1.00
CA SER A 222 -31.43 -47.52 -1.15
C SER A 222 -32.26 -48.80 -1.20
N ARG A 223 -33.03 -49.08 -0.15
CA ARG A 223 -33.90 -50.27 -0.09
C ARG A 223 -34.98 -50.32 -1.17
N THR A 224 -35.27 -49.21 -1.85
CA THR A 224 -36.37 -49.07 -2.82
C THR A 224 -35.92 -48.70 -4.23
N ASN A 225 -34.69 -48.24 -4.41
CA ASN A 225 -34.13 -47.82 -5.69
C ASN A 225 -32.75 -48.44 -5.91
N ARG A 226 -32.24 -48.43 -7.14
CA ARG A 226 -30.82 -48.74 -7.37
C ARG A 226 -29.93 -47.57 -6.91
N GLY A 227 -28.87 -47.87 -6.18
CA GLY A 227 -27.83 -46.92 -5.76
C GLY A 227 -27.99 -46.44 -4.32
N PHE A 228 -27.19 -45.43 -3.94
CA PHE A 228 -27.09 -44.96 -2.57
C PHE A 228 -27.91 -43.69 -2.32
N ILE A 229 -28.38 -43.55 -1.09
CA ILE A 229 -29.04 -42.35 -0.58
C ILE A 229 -28.34 -41.86 0.69
N PHE A 230 -28.50 -40.58 1.00
CA PHE A 230 -28.10 -40.07 2.29
C PHE A 230 -29.20 -40.23 3.33
N PHE A 231 -28.81 -40.65 4.53
CA PHE A 231 -29.75 -41.02 5.59
C PHE A 231 -30.57 -39.83 6.10
N ASN A 232 -29.98 -38.62 6.18
CA ASN A 232 -30.64 -37.47 6.77
C ASN A 232 -31.53 -36.74 5.75
N THR A 233 -31.02 -36.40 4.57
CA THR A 233 -31.79 -35.69 3.54
C THR A 233 -32.62 -36.59 2.63
N LEU A 234 -32.36 -37.90 2.63
CA LEU A 234 -32.96 -38.89 1.73
C LEU A 234 -32.69 -38.62 0.23
N LYS A 235 -31.75 -37.71 -0.07
CA LYS A 235 -31.33 -37.42 -1.44
C LYS A 235 -30.48 -38.56 -1.97
N LYS A 236 -30.50 -38.76 -3.28
CA LYS A 236 -29.59 -39.69 -3.96
C LYS A 236 -28.17 -39.15 -3.86
N ALA A 237 -27.23 -40.03 -3.52
CA ALA A 237 -25.81 -39.71 -3.57
C ALA A 237 -25.35 -39.56 -5.04
N PRO A 238 -24.39 -38.65 -5.33
CA PRO A 238 -23.82 -38.53 -6.67
C PRO A 238 -23.15 -39.83 -7.12
N LEU A 239 -23.39 -40.22 -8.38
CA LEU A 239 -22.85 -41.46 -8.94
C LEU A 239 -21.36 -41.39 -9.28
N ASP A 240 -20.82 -40.18 -9.42
CA ASP A 240 -19.46 -39.87 -9.83
C ASP A 240 -18.51 -39.60 -8.64
N LEU A 241 -18.95 -39.85 -7.40
CA LEU A 241 -18.06 -39.85 -6.25
C LEU A 241 -16.91 -40.84 -6.44
N VAL A 242 -15.75 -40.54 -5.85
CA VAL A 242 -14.57 -41.39 -5.96
C VAL A 242 -14.73 -42.67 -5.13
N TRP A 243 -15.15 -43.76 -5.79
CA TRP A 243 -15.14 -45.11 -5.24
C TRP A 243 -13.75 -45.75 -5.34
N ARG A 244 -13.41 -46.62 -4.39
CA ARG A 244 -12.23 -47.47 -4.50
C ARG A 244 -12.37 -48.37 -5.73
N HIS A 245 -11.24 -48.77 -6.29
CA HIS A 245 -11.26 -49.67 -7.44
C HIS A 245 -12.00 -50.98 -7.11
N GLY A 246 -13.01 -51.30 -7.90
CA GLY A 246 -13.88 -52.47 -7.70
C GLY A 246 -15.14 -52.21 -6.89
N GLN A 247 -15.26 -51.04 -6.25
CA GLN A 247 -16.41 -50.69 -5.42
C GLN A 247 -17.45 -49.83 -6.16
N PRO A 248 -18.73 -49.90 -5.75
CA PRO A 248 -19.29 -50.78 -4.73
C PRO A 248 -19.47 -52.23 -5.22
N ASP A 249 -19.13 -53.23 -4.40
CA ASP A 249 -19.14 -54.67 -4.75
C ASP A 249 -20.16 -55.49 -3.97
N ASN A 250 -20.79 -54.90 -2.96
CA ASN A 250 -21.76 -55.52 -2.07
C ASN A 250 -21.30 -56.90 -1.58
N PHE A 251 -20.09 -56.98 -1.02
CA PHE A 251 -19.46 -58.27 -0.73
C PHE A 251 -20.34 -59.15 0.18
N GLY A 252 -20.73 -60.31 -0.34
CA GLY A 252 -21.58 -61.26 0.39
C GLY A 252 -23.03 -60.83 0.57
N ASP A 253 -23.50 -59.85 -0.21
CA ASP A 253 -24.86 -59.30 -0.19
C ASP A 253 -25.29 -58.66 1.15
N VAL A 254 -24.34 -58.09 1.90
CA VAL A 254 -24.58 -57.55 3.27
C VAL A 254 -24.02 -56.13 3.49
N GLU A 255 -23.50 -55.47 2.46
CA GLU A 255 -22.78 -54.19 2.60
C GLU A 255 -23.68 -53.00 2.27
N HIS A 256 -24.43 -52.53 3.27
CA HIS A 256 -25.46 -51.51 3.09
C HIS A 256 -25.11 -50.11 3.63
N CYS A 257 -23.90 -49.93 4.15
CA CYS A 257 -23.38 -48.65 4.64
C CYS A 257 -22.13 -48.27 3.85
N VAL A 258 -21.70 -47.01 3.91
CA VAL A 258 -20.49 -46.57 3.18
C VAL A 258 -19.47 -45.92 4.10
N GLU A 259 -18.22 -46.34 3.94
CA GLU A 259 -17.05 -45.73 4.57
C GLU A 259 -16.19 -44.91 3.59
N ILE A 260 -15.39 -44.00 4.15
CA ILE A 260 -14.23 -43.39 3.50
C ILE A 260 -12.99 -44.21 3.88
N GLY A 261 -12.48 -44.98 2.92
CA GLY A 261 -11.32 -45.85 3.12
C GLY A 261 -9.99 -45.14 2.84
N VAL A 262 -9.36 -44.55 3.86
CA VAL A 262 -8.09 -43.79 3.72
C VAL A 262 -6.97 -44.63 3.08
N GLY A 263 -6.85 -45.91 3.48
CA GLY A 263 -5.78 -46.79 2.98
C GLY A 263 -5.94 -47.24 1.53
N GLY A 264 -7.13 -47.10 0.96
CA GLY A 264 -7.44 -47.53 -0.41
C GLY A 264 -7.89 -46.40 -1.35
N PHE A 265 -7.88 -45.15 -0.87
CA PHE A 265 -8.27 -43.94 -1.60
C PHE A 265 -9.62 -44.06 -2.31
N GLY A 266 -10.70 -43.89 -1.55
CA GLY A 266 -12.05 -43.92 -2.11
C GLY A 266 -13.10 -44.31 -1.10
N LEU A 267 -14.34 -44.28 -1.56
CA LEU A 267 -15.49 -44.86 -0.89
C LEU A 267 -15.53 -46.38 -1.03
N ASN A 268 -16.09 -47.04 -0.02
CA ASN A 268 -16.30 -48.48 0.03
C ASN A 268 -17.64 -48.76 0.69
N ASP A 269 -18.53 -49.49 0.03
CA ASP A 269 -19.66 -50.09 0.73
C ASP A 269 -19.15 -51.16 1.70
N ILE A 270 -19.79 -51.22 2.86
CA ILE A 270 -19.35 -52.05 3.96
C ILE A 270 -20.53 -52.44 4.84
N GLY A 271 -20.41 -53.59 5.50
CA GLY A 271 -21.36 -54.02 6.52
C GLY A 271 -21.55 -52.94 7.61
N CYS A 272 -22.80 -52.58 7.89
CA CYS A 272 -23.13 -51.52 8.84
C CYS A 272 -22.73 -51.82 10.29
N ASP A 273 -22.47 -53.08 10.64
CA ASP A 273 -22.12 -53.52 12.00
C ASP A 273 -20.61 -53.44 12.28
N ARG A 274 -19.78 -53.09 11.28
CA ARG A 274 -18.33 -53.00 11.43
C ARG A 274 -17.94 -51.93 12.43
N ALA A 275 -16.81 -52.16 13.09
CA ALA A 275 -16.27 -51.23 14.05
C ALA A 275 -15.49 -50.12 13.35
N GLY A 276 -15.90 -48.87 13.54
CA GLY A 276 -15.27 -47.71 12.90
C GLY A 276 -15.52 -46.43 13.67
N ARG A 277 -15.05 -45.34 13.08
CA ARG A 277 -15.39 -43.96 13.45
C ARG A 277 -16.50 -43.48 12.52
N PHE A 278 -17.14 -42.38 12.86
CA PHE A 278 -18.13 -41.74 11.99
C PHE A 278 -17.79 -40.27 11.83
N VAL A 279 -18.25 -39.70 10.71
CA VAL A 279 -18.01 -38.31 10.32
C VAL A 279 -19.34 -37.58 10.32
N CYS A 280 -19.40 -36.45 11.02
CA CYS A 280 -20.52 -35.52 10.99
C CYS A 280 -20.18 -34.31 10.13
N GLU A 281 -21.20 -33.73 9.54
CA GLU A 281 -21.20 -32.41 8.91
C GLU A 281 -22.11 -31.50 9.73
N VAL A 282 -21.60 -30.33 10.12
CA VAL A 282 -22.29 -29.38 11.01
C VAL A 282 -22.22 -28.00 10.38
N GLU A 283 -23.33 -27.26 10.39
CA GLU A 283 -23.34 -25.86 9.96
C GLU A 283 -22.46 -25.02 10.91
N SER A 284 -21.53 -24.26 10.33
CA SER A 284 -20.69 -23.33 11.08
C SER A 284 -21.51 -22.08 11.39
N PRO A 285 -21.72 -21.74 12.68
CA PRO A 285 -22.44 -20.52 13.06
C PRO A 285 -21.66 -19.22 12.72
N LEU A 286 -20.47 -19.33 12.12
CA LEU A 286 -19.61 -18.22 11.72
C LEU A 286 -19.73 -17.84 10.23
N SER A 287 -20.76 -18.35 9.53
CA SER A 287 -21.13 -17.83 8.21
C SER A 287 -21.84 -16.47 8.36
N PHE A 288 -21.04 -15.42 8.55
CA PHE A 288 -21.53 -14.05 8.37
C PHE A 288 -21.47 -13.74 6.87
N GLU A 289 -22.64 -13.75 6.21
CA GLU A 289 -22.84 -13.13 4.89
C GLU A 289 -22.67 -11.60 4.95
#